data_AF-A0A1Q6T3R0-F1
#
_entry.id   AF-A0A1Q6T3R0-F1
#
_cell.length_a   1.000
_cell.length_b   1.000
_cell.length_c   1.000
_cell.angle_alpha   90.00
_cell.angle_beta   90.00
_cell.angle_gamma   90.00
#
_symmetry.space_group_name_H-M   'P 1'
#
loop_
_entity.id
_entity.type
_entity.pdbx_description
1 polymer ?
#
loop_
_entity_poly.entity_id
_entity_poly.type
_entity_poly.pdbx_seq_one_letter_code
_entity_poly.pdbx_strand_id
1 'polypeptide(L)'
;MEIIFDENQNDAFQGQNYPVFNLRTPEAVDFRQLQKQARDLAKANRDNETVLIRPEHENPSCFLFAALLSLEGRNALPLQGVFKVADYKQALEKYRPYFSFTVAADYVLRLIEMDKNAMYKDIQSLSYLGLDVKNDYIENTITLHLSNPGRKYVFHASSLENTVILASFIKMLSLMKLNVNLDVTIVLKMLPADNVITINRDELLQKLFWCARPFLLGAARANG
;
A
#
# COMPACT_ATOMS: atom_id res chain seq x y z
N MET A 1 -12.77 0.55 3.63
CA MET A 1 -12.69 0.77 5.10
C MET A 1 -11.79 1.95 5.40
N GLU A 2 -12.31 2.92 6.14
CA GLU A 2 -11.57 4.12 6.58
C GLU A 2 -10.77 3.81 7.85
N ILE A 3 -9.53 4.29 7.93
CA ILE A 3 -8.68 4.11 9.11
C ILE A 3 -8.66 5.41 9.90
N ILE A 4 -9.01 5.33 11.18
CA ILE A 4 -9.06 6.46 12.10
C ILE A 4 -8.18 6.13 13.29
N PHE A 5 -7.39 7.09 13.76
CA PHE A 5 -6.65 6.99 15.02
C PHE A 5 -7.38 7.81 16.08
N ASP A 6 -7.55 7.23 17.26
CA ASP A 6 -8.26 7.84 18.38
C ASP A 6 -7.45 7.69 19.67
N GLU A 7 -7.18 8.81 20.34
CA GLU A 7 -6.46 8.86 21.61
C GLU A 7 -7.30 8.38 22.79
N ASN A 8 -8.63 8.40 22.65
CA ASN A 8 -9.53 8.00 23.70
C ASN A 8 -9.50 6.47 23.91
N GLN A 9 -8.90 6.04 25.02
CA GLN A 9 -8.67 4.63 25.32
C GLN A 9 -9.92 3.82 25.70
N ASN A 10 -11.08 4.44 25.87
CA ASN A 10 -12.30 3.73 26.23
C ASN A 10 -12.90 2.90 25.06
N ASP A 11 -13.93 2.10 25.36
CA ASP A 11 -14.66 1.28 24.38
C ASP A 11 -15.65 2.07 23.52
N ALA A 12 -15.49 3.39 23.45
CA ALA A 12 -16.38 4.27 22.71
C ALA A 12 -15.66 5.08 21.64
N PHE A 13 -16.39 5.40 20.57
CA PHE A 13 -15.99 6.37 19.56
C PHE A 13 -17.20 7.28 19.28
N GLN A 14 -16.99 8.59 19.21
CA GLN A 14 -18.09 9.57 19.03
C GLN A 14 -19.26 9.40 20.03
N GLY A 15 -18.97 8.95 21.26
CA GLY A 15 -19.96 8.77 22.32
C GLY A 15 -20.78 7.47 22.25
N GLN A 16 -20.48 6.56 21.34
CA GLN A 16 -21.14 5.25 21.22
C GLN A 16 -20.14 4.11 21.41
N ASN A 17 -20.59 3.00 22.02
CA ASN A 17 -19.77 1.80 22.18
C ASN A 17 -19.82 0.95 20.90
N TYR A 18 -18.70 0.36 20.55
CA TYR A 18 -18.57 -0.49 19.35
C TYR A 18 -17.84 -1.80 19.66
N PRO A 19 -17.95 -2.82 18.80
CA PRO A 19 -17.18 -4.05 18.93
C PRO A 19 -15.68 -3.75 19.01
N VAL A 20 -15.01 -4.42 19.96
CA VAL A 20 -13.57 -4.26 20.20
C VAL A 20 -12.80 -5.46 19.69
N PHE A 21 -11.77 -5.20 18.89
CA PHE A 21 -10.80 -6.17 18.42
C PHE A 21 -9.43 -5.91 19.02
N ASN A 22 -8.94 -6.86 19.81
CA ASN A 22 -7.58 -6.81 20.35
C ASN A 22 -6.60 -7.33 19.30
N LEU A 23 -5.80 -6.44 18.73
CA LEU A 23 -4.81 -6.74 17.71
C LEU A 23 -3.49 -7.15 18.38
N ARG A 24 -3.11 -8.41 18.18
CA ARG A 24 -1.74 -8.87 18.46
C ARG A 24 -0.77 -8.29 17.44
N THR A 25 0.30 -7.68 17.91
CA THR A 25 1.27 -6.96 17.07
C THR A 25 2.65 -7.57 17.24
N PRO A 26 2.99 -8.66 16.51
CA PRO A 26 4.29 -9.31 16.64
C PRO A 26 5.42 -8.34 16.28
N GLU A 27 6.57 -8.45 16.95
CA GLU A 27 7.75 -7.63 16.62
C GLU A 27 8.26 -7.90 15.20
N ALA A 28 8.25 -9.17 14.79
CA ALA A 28 8.55 -9.58 13.42
C ALA A 28 7.30 -9.44 12.54
N VAL A 29 7.40 -8.61 11.52
CA VAL A 29 6.31 -8.38 10.57
C VAL A 29 6.11 -9.61 9.66
N ASP A 30 4.97 -10.30 9.81
CA ASP A 30 4.49 -11.33 8.88
C ASP A 30 3.31 -10.80 8.05
N PHE A 31 3.58 -10.51 6.79
CA PHE A 31 2.60 -9.97 5.86
C PHE A 31 1.38 -10.88 5.68
N ARG A 32 1.60 -12.19 5.49
CA ARG A 32 0.49 -13.12 5.16
C ARG A 32 -0.41 -13.33 6.36
N GLN A 33 0.18 -13.43 7.55
CA GLN A 33 -0.58 -13.56 8.79
C GLN A 33 -1.45 -12.30 9.01
N LEU A 34 -0.86 -11.11 8.90
CA LEU A 34 -1.58 -9.86 9.09
C LEU A 34 -2.65 -9.64 8.03
N GLN A 35 -2.39 -10.01 6.76
CA GLN A 35 -3.37 -9.91 5.68
C GLN A 35 -4.56 -10.83 5.95
N LYS A 36 -4.30 -12.08 6.36
CA LYS A 36 -5.36 -13.03 6.73
C LYS A 36 -6.20 -12.48 7.89
N GLN A 37 -5.55 -11.98 8.94
CA GLN A 37 -6.25 -11.42 10.10
C GLN A 37 -7.10 -10.20 9.72
N ALA A 38 -6.58 -9.31 8.86
CA ALA A 38 -7.32 -8.15 8.37
C ALA A 38 -8.55 -8.56 7.54
N ARG A 39 -8.39 -9.57 6.67
CA ARG A 39 -9.48 -10.15 5.88
C ARG A 39 -10.55 -10.80 6.75
N ASP A 40 -10.13 -11.57 7.76
CA ASP A 40 -11.06 -12.23 8.68
C ASP A 40 -11.81 -11.20 9.52
N LEU A 41 -11.14 -10.14 9.98
CA LEU A 41 -11.78 -9.03 10.69
C LEU A 41 -12.81 -8.30 9.82
N ALA A 42 -12.43 -7.95 8.58
CA ALA A 42 -13.30 -7.28 7.63
C ALA A 42 -14.53 -8.14 7.27
N LYS A 43 -14.38 -9.47 7.21
CA LYS A 43 -15.49 -10.40 6.98
C LYS A 43 -16.41 -10.53 8.19
N ALA A 44 -15.84 -10.65 9.39
CA ALA A 44 -16.61 -10.82 10.63
C ALA A 44 -17.41 -9.58 11.01
N ASN A 45 -17.01 -8.39 10.54
CA ASN A 45 -17.62 -7.12 10.90
C ASN A 45 -18.34 -6.45 9.74
N ARG A 46 -18.70 -7.17 8.67
CA ARG A 46 -19.33 -6.59 7.47
C ARG A 46 -20.59 -5.76 7.75
N ASP A 47 -21.33 -6.11 8.78
CA ASP A 47 -22.58 -5.46 9.16
C ASP A 47 -22.40 -4.37 10.24
N ASN A 48 -21.16 -4.18 10.74
CA ASN A 48 -20.84 -3.16 11.73
C ASN A 48 -20.30 -1.90 11.04
N GLU A 49 -20.81 -0.73 11.42
CA GLU A 49 -20.33 0.54 10.87
C GLU A 49 -18.92 0.90 11.35
N THR A 50 -18.58 0.50 12.58
CA THR A 50 -17.30 0.79 13.22
C THR A 50 -16.82 -0.42 14.02
N VAL A 51 -15.51 -0.67 13.97
CA VAL A 51 -14.82 -1.60 14.87
C VAL A 51 -13.67 -0.87 15.54
N LEU A 52 -13.57 -1.00 16.87
CA LEU A 52 -12.46 -0.45 17.65
C LEU A 52 -11.33 -1.46 17.65
N ILE A 53 -10.12 -1.00 17.37
CA ILE A 53 -8.93 -1.84 17.27
C ILE A 53 -7.96 -1.40 18.34
N ARG A 54 -7.67 -2.30 19.27
CA ARG A 54 -6.68 -2.09 20.33
C ARG A 54 -5.41 -2.85 20.01
N PRO A 55 -4.36 -2.18 19.50
CA PRO A 55 -3.07 -2.82 19.34
C PRO A 55 -2.43 -3.09 20.70
N GLU A 56 -1.77 -4.25 20.83
CA GLU A 56 -0.90 -4.53 21.97
C GLU A 56 0.30 -3.56 22.00
N HIS A 57 0.88 -3.28 20.84
CA HIS A 57 1.96 -2.31 20.65
C HIS A 57 1.78 -1.51 19.35
N GLU A 58 2.13 -0.22 19.39
CA GLU A 58 2.13 0.67 18.22
C GLU A 58 3.43 0.54 17.40
N ASN A 59 3.66 -0.67 16.89
CA ASN A 59 4.84 -1.05 16.11
C ASN A 59 4.53 -1.16 14.60
N PRO A 60 5.52 -1.44 13.73
CA PRO A 60 5.31 -1.62 12.30
C PRO A 60 4.19 -2.60 11.91
N SER A 61 3.98 -3.67 12.69
CA SER A 61 2.91 -4.64 12.44
C SER A 61 1.52 -4.03 12.62
N CYS A 62 1.35 -3.12 13.59
CA CYS A 62 0.10 -2.36 13.77
C CYS A 62 -0.23 -1.52 12.53
N PHE A 63 0.72 -0.73 12.04
CA PHE A 63 0.49 0.16 10.91
C PHE A 63 0.34 -0.59 9.59
N LEU A 64 1.05 -1.72 9.41
CA LEU A 64 0.82 -2.60 8.27
C LEU A 64 -0.57 -3.25 8.33
N PHE A 65 -1.00 -3.69 9.51
CA PHE A 65 -2.35 -4.22 9.69
C PHE A 65 -3.42 -3.18 9.32
N ALA A 66 -3.26 -1.92 9.74
CA ALA A 66 -4.17 -0.84 9.36
C ALA A 66 -4.26 -0.65 7.83
N ALA A 67 -3.13 -0.68 7.13
CA ALA A 67 -3.11 -0.63 5.66
C ALA A 67 -3.84 -1.83 5.02
N LEU A 68 -3.55 -3.04 5.50
CA LEU A 68 -4.17 -4.27 5.00
C LEU A 68 -5.68 -4.31 5.27
N LEU A 69 -6.11 -3.82 6.44
CA LEU A 69 -7.52 -3.73 6.79
C LEU A 69 -8.27 -2.77 5.85
N SER A 70 -7.66 -1.64 5.50
CA SER A 70 -8.23 -0.72 4.51
C SER A 70 -8.45 -1.40 3.15
N LEU A 71 -7.46 -2.18 2.69
CA LEU A 71 -7.49 -2.92 1.41
C LEU A 71 -8.50 -4.06 1.39
N GLU A 72 -8.54 -4.88 2.44
CA GLU A 72 -9.43 -6.04 2.52
C GLU A 72 -10.88 -5.61 2.77
N GLY A 73 -11.09 -4.50 3.48
CA GLY A 73 -12.40 -3.90 3.74
C GLY A 73 -12.90 -2.94 2.66
N ARG A 74 -12.32 -2.94 1.44
CA ARG A 74 -12.71 -2.01 0.35
C ARG A 74 -14.12 -2.27 -0.18
N ASN A 75 -14.53 -3.54 -0.25
CA ASN A 75 -15.81 -3.96 -0.80
C ASN A 75 -16.89 -4.17 0.29
N ALA A 76 -16.62 -3.74 1.51
CA ALA A 76 -17.58 -3.76 2.61
C ALA A 76 -18.10 -2.34 2.85
N LEU A 77 -19.42 -2.15 2.74
CA LEU A 77 -20.12 -0.92 3.12
C LEU A 77 -20.48 -0.96 4.60
N PRO A 78 -20.45 0.19 5.30
CA PRO A 78 -19.35 1.11 5.50
C PRO A 78 -18.60 0.73 6.80
N LEU A 79 -17.34 0.27 6.71
CA LEU A 79 -16.55 -0.03 7.91
C LEU A 79 -15.52 1.07 8.19
N GLN A 80 -15.55 1.63 9.39
CA GLN A 80 -14.45 2.40 9.99
C GLN A 80 -13.64 1.48 10.92
N GLY A 81 -12.33 1.47 10.76
CA GLY A 81 -11.38 0.85 11.69
C GLY A 81 -10.77 1.93 12.58
N VAL A 82 -11.22 2.00 13.83
CA VAL A 82 -10.76 3.01 14.79
C VAL A 82 -9.67 2.42 15.67
N PHE A 83 -8.42 2.76 15.40
CA PHE A 83 -7.25 2.35 16.17
C PHE A 83 -7.12 3.21 17.42
N LYS A 84 -7.22 2.57 18.58
CA LYS A 84 -6.95 3.21 19.87
C LYS A 84 -5.44 3.32 20.05
N VAL A 85 -4.94 4.55 20.14
CA VAL A 85 -3.49 4.85 20.20
C VAL A 85 -3.19 5.83 21.32
N ALA A 86 -1.99 5.80 21.86
CA ALA A 86 -1.59 6.69 22.95
C ALA A 86 -1.43 8.14 22.50
N ASP A 87 -0.94 8.36 21.27
CA ASP A 87 -0.74 9.69 20.67
C ASP A 87 -1.15 9.66 19.19
N TYR A 88 -2.18 10.43 18.86
CA TYR A 88 -2.76 10.54 17.52
C TYR A 88 -1.74 11.06 16.51
N LYS A 89 -0.98 12.11 16.87
CA LYS A 89 -0.04 12.76 15.95
C LYS A 89 1.11 11.83 15.64
N GLN A 90 1.65 11.16 16.67
CA GLN A 90 2.73 10.21 16.50
C GLN A 90 2.28 8.99 15.70
N ALA A 91 1.08 8.46 15.97
CA ALA A 91 0.51 7.35 15.21
C ALA A 91 0.31 7.73 13.73
N LEU A 92 -0.18 8.94 13.45
CA LEU A 92 -0.38 9.43 12.08
C LEU A 92 0.93 9.53 11.30
N GLU A 93 1.98 10.10 11.91
CA GLU A 93 3.31 10.20 11.29
C GLU A 93 3.91 8.82 11.00
N LYS A 94 3.81 7.88 11.95
CA LYS A 94 4.26 6.49 11.78
C LYS A 94 3.43 5.74 10.73
N TYR A 95 2.14 6.07 10.58
CA TYR A 95 1.24 5.44 9.61
C TYR A 95 1.39 5.97 8.17
N ARG A 96 1.84 7.21 7.97
CA ARG A 96 1.94 7.86 6.64
C ARG A 96 2.65 6.99 5.56
N PRO A 97 3.77 6.31 5.85
CA PRO A 97 4.37 5.32 4.94
C PRO A 97 3.41 4.20 4.50
N TYR A 98 2.63 3.66 5.44
CA TYR A 98 1.69 2.57 5.23
C TYR A 98 0.42 3.02 4.51
N PHE A 99 0.01 4.27 4.69
CA PHE A 99 -1.00 4.90 3.85
C PHE A 99 -0.54 4.96 2.38
N SER A 100 0.71 5.38 2.13
CA SER A 100 1.28 5.39 0.77
C SER A 100 1.33 3.97 0.17
N PHE A 101 1.66 2.96 0.99
CA PHE A 101 1.58 1.55 0.60
C PHE A 101 0.14 1.13 0.27
N THR A 102 -0.85 1.57 1.04
CA THR A 102 -2.28 1.30 0.77
C THR A 102 -2.66 1.83 -0.62
N VAL A 103 -2.29 3.07 -0.95
CA VAL A 103 -2.56 3.67 -2.27
C VAL A 103 -1.87 2.90 -3.41
N ALA A 104 -0.66 2.40 -3.18
CA ALA A 104 0.08 1.60 -4.15
C ALA A 104 -0.48 0.18 -4.32
N ALA A 105 -0.82 -0.49 -3.23
CA ALA A 105 -1.47 -1.79 -3.23
C ALA A 105 -2.83 -1.72 -3.92
N ASP A 106 -3.59 -0.65 -3.65
CA ASP A 106 -4.83 -0.36 -4.34
C ASP A 106 -4.65 -0.20 -5.85
N TYR A 107 -3.55 0.46 -6.23
CA TYR A 107 -3.19 0.65 -7.62
C TYR A 107 -2.83 -0.67 -8.30
N VAL A 108 -2.13 -1.58 -7.62
CA VAL A 108 -1.92 -2.96 -8.11
C VAL A 108 -3.26 -3.61 -8.46
N LEU A 109 -4.23 -3.59 -7.53
CA LEU A 109 -5.54 -4.22 -7.74
C LEU A 109 -6.27 -3.63 -8.95
N ARG A 110 -6.16 -2.32 -9.15
CA ARG A 110 -6.76 -1.65 -10.31
C ARG A 110 -6.06 -2.02 -11.61
N LEU A 111 -4.73 -2.00 -11.64
CA LEU A 111 -3.95 -2.30 -12.85
C LEU A 111 -4.20 -3.74 -13.34
N ILE A 112 -4.41 -4.69 -12.43
CA ILE A 112 -4.67 -6.08 -12.82
C ILE A 112 -6.08 -6.33 -13.38
N GLU A 113 -7.01 -5.40 -13.15
CA GLU A 113 -8.37 -5.44 -13.70
C GLU A 113 -8.47 -4.72 -15.05
N MET A 114 -7.44 -3.95 -15.46
CA MET A 114 -7.40 -3.22 -16.72
C MET A 114 -6.95 -4.08 -17.90
N ASP A 115 -7.39 -3.73 -19.10
CA ASP A 115 -6.73 -4.19 -20.31
C ASP A 115 -5.33 -3.55 -20.45
N LYS A 116 -4.48 -4.20 -21.24
CA LYS A 116 -3.06 -3.82 -21.44
C LYS A 116 -2.89 -2.36 -21.88
N ASN A 117 -3.76 -1.87 -22.77
CA ASN A 117 -3.64 -0.51 -23.30
C ASN A 117 -4.08 0.53 -22.27
N ALA A 118 -5.17 0.27 -21.54
CA ALA A 118 -5.60 1.11 -20.42
C ALA A 118 -4.54 1.16 -19.31
N MET A 119 -3.96 0.01 -18.95
CA MET A 119 -2.90 -0.10 -17.97
C MET A 119 -1.69 0.77 -18.35
N TYR A 120 -1.22 0.70 -19.60
CA TYR A 120 -0.09 1.53 -20.04
C TYR A 120 -0.41 3.01 -20.05
N LYS A 121 -1.60 3.41 -20.52
CA LYS A 121 -2.02 4.81 -20.48
C LYS A 121 -2.08 5.35 -19.04
N ASP A 122 -2.57 4.54 -18.10
CA ASP A 122 -2.63 4.92 -16.70
C ASP A 122 -1.22 5.06 -16.10
N ILE A 123 -0.31 4.12 -16.38
CA ILE A 123 1.12 4.22 -15.98
C ILE A 123 1.78 5.46 -16.57
N GLN A 124 1.56 5.76 -17.84
CA GLN A 124 2.08 6.96 -18.50
C GLN A 124 1.55 8.26 -17.88
N SER A 125 0.36 8.19 -17.28
CA SER A 125 -0.29 9.33 -16.65
C SER A 125 0.24 9.63 -15.25
N LEU A 126 1.17 8.84 -14.70
CA LEU A 126 1.72 9.05 -13.35
C LEU A 126 2.57 10.33 -13.19
N SER A 127 2.74 11.14 -14.24
CA SER A 127 3.44 12.42 -14.21
C SER A 127 2.85 13.42 -13.20
N TYR A 128 1.55 13.32 -12.87
CA TYR A 128 0.90 14.17 -11.85
C TYR A 128 1.53 14.02 -10.46
N LEU A 129 2.28 12.95 -10.22
CA LEU A 129 3.02 12.70 -8.98
C LEU A 129 4.39 13.40 -8.94
N GLY A 130 4.71 14.21 -9.95
CA GLY A 130 6.03 14.83 -10.11
C GLY A 130 7.07 13.89 -10.73
N LEU A 131 6.63 12.83 -11.41
CA LEU A 131 7.50 11.91 -12.14
C LEU A 131 7.79 12.45 -13.54
N ASP A 132 9.05 12.40 -13.97
CA ASP A 132 9.40 12.56 -15.39
C ASP A 132 9.09 11.25 -16.11
N VAL A 133 8.14 11.31 -17.06
CA VAL A 133 7.65 10.15 -17.81
C VAL A 133 8.05 10.29 -19.26
N LYS A 134 8.86 9.35 -19.75
CA LYS A 134 9.33 9.32 -21.15
C LYS A 134 8.87 8.04 -21.83
N ASN A 135 8.36 8.20 -23.05
CA ASN A 135 7.97 7.09 -23.91
C ASN A 135 8.97 7.00 -25.06
N ASP A 136 9.59 5.84 -25.20
CA ASP A 136 10.36 5.50 -26.39
C ASP A 136 9.51 4.59 -27.27
N TYR A 137 9.01 5.11 -28.39
CA TYR A 137 8.20 4.36 -29.34
C TYR A 137 9.02 3.43 -30.24
N ILE A 138 10.33 3.68 -30.37
CA ILE A 138 11.24 2.81 -31.13
C ILE A 138 11.59 1.59 -30.26
N GLU A 139 11.93 1.86 -29.00
CA GLU A 139 12.23 0.82 -28.03
C GLU A 139 11.01 0.23 -27.32
N ASN A 140 9.81 0.77 -27.56
CA ASN A 140 8.57 0.43 -26.88
C ASN A 140 8.82 0.33 -25.36
N THR A 141 9.38 1.39 -24.78
CA THR A 141 9.63 1.49 -23.34
C THR A 141 8.92 2.69 -22.73
N ILE A 142 8.55 2.56 -21.46
CA ILE A 142 8.09 3.66 -20.62
C ILE A 142 9.13 3.81 -19.52
N THR A 143 9.75 4.97 -19.44
CA THR A 143 10.68 5.31 -18.36
C THR A 143 10.01 6.28 -17.41
N LEU A 144 10.00 5.94 -16.13
CA LEU A 144 9.47 6.75 -15.04
C LEU A 144 10.65 7.15 -14.14
N HIS A 145 10.86 8.45 -13.96
CA HIS A 145 11.96 8.97 -13.15
C HIS A 145 11.43 9.82 -11.99
N LEU A 146 11.86 9.49 -10.78
CA LEU A 146 11.68 10.30 -9.57
C LEU A 146 13.01 10.96 -9.20
N SER A 147 13.08 12.28 -9.38
CA SER A 147 14.28 13.07 -9.11
C SER A 147 14.25 13.73 -7.73
N ASN A 148 14.58 12.98 -6.67
CA ASN A 148 14.85 13.58 -5.36
C ASN A 148 16.35 13.45 -5.00
N PRO A 149 16.89 14.32 -4.11
CA PRO A 149 18.22 14.14 -3.55
C PRO A 149 18.31 12.79 -2.83
N GLY A 150 19.41 12.04 -3.00
CA GLY A 150 19.65 10.82 -2.24
C GLY A 150 20.18 9.64 -3.07
N ARG A 151 19.98 8.43 -2.56
CA ARG A 151 20.49 7.21 -3.20
C ARG A 151 19.73 6.93 -4.49
N LYS A 152 20.49 6.63 -5.55
CA LYS A 152 19.94 6.23 -6.86
C LYS A 152 19.62 4.74 -6.87
N TYR A 153 18.41 4.41 -7.33
CA TYR A 153 17.96 3.05 -7.61
C TYR A 153 17.53 2.95 -9.07
N VAL A 154 17.86 1.82 -9.70
CA VAL A 154 17.49 1.56 -11.10
C VAL A 154 16.78 0.21 -11.15
N PHE A 155 15.56 0.20 -11.68
CA PHE A 155 14.76 -1.01 -11.83
C PHE A 155 14.31 -1.19 -13.28
N HIS A 156 14.22 -2.45 -13.69
CA HIS A 156 13.79 -2.84 -15.04
C HIS A 156 12.68 -3.87 -14.92
N ALA A 157 11.57 -3.64 -15.63
CA ALA A 157 10.47 -4.59 -15.76
C ALA A 157 10.33 -5.03 -17.22
N SER A 158 10.33 -6.35 -17.42
CA SER A 158 10.08 -7.02 -18.70
C SER A 158 8.91 -8.02 -18.65
N SER A 159 8.28 -8.19 -17.48
CA SER A 159 7.10 -9.03 -17.28
C SER A 159 5.93 -8.20 -16.74
N LEU A 160 4.70 -8.66 -17.00
CA LEU A 160 3.49 -7.91 -16.66
C LEU A 160 3.38 -7.71 -15.14
N GLU A 161 3.71 -8.77 -14.40
CA GLU A 161 3.88 -8.75 -12.96
C GLU A 161 4.83 -7.64 -12.49
N ASN A 162 6.06 -7.62 -13.03
CA ASN A 162 7.07 -6.64 -12.63
C ASN A 162 6.66 -5.23 -13.04
N THR A 163 5.97 -5.05 -14.17
CA THR A 163 5.41 -3.76 -14.58
C THR A 163 4.42 -3.24 -13.55
N VAL A 164 3.46 -4.07 -13.13
CA VAL A 164 2.45 -3.69 -12.12
C VAL A 164 3.10 -3.38 -10.78
N ILE A 165 4.05 -4.21 -10.33
CA ILE A 165 4.76 -4.01 -9.07
C ILE A 165 5.58 -2.72 -9.11
N LEU A 166 6.40 -2.50 -10.15
CA LEU A 166 7.28 -1.33 -10.23
C LEU A 166 6.51 -0.03 -10.41
N ALA A 167 5.45 0.00 -11.23
CA ALA A 167 4.60 1.17 -11.38
C ALA A 167 3.91 1.55 -10.05
N SER A 168 3.47 0.55 -9.30
CA SER A 168 2.88 0.76 -7.97
C SER A 168 3.91 1.16 -6.94
N PHE A 169 5.11 0.59 -7.00
CA PHE A 169 6.20 0.92 -6.11
C PHE A 169 6.72 2.36 -6.31
N ILE A 170 6.92 2.83 -7.55
CA ILE A 170 7.32 4.22 -7.80
C ILE A 170 6.22 5.20 -7.38
N LYS A 171 4.94 4.84 -7.59
CA LYS A 171 3.80 5.60 -7.07
C LYS A 171 3.85 5.73 -5.55
N MET A 172 4.08 4.62 -4.84
CA MET A 172 4.27 4.64 -3.39
C MET A 172 5.37 5.62 -2.97
N LEU A 173 6.55 5.51 -3.57
CA LEU A 173 7.71 6.33 -3.17
C LEU A 173 7.51 7.81 -3.48
N SER A 174 6.86 8.15 -4.59
CA SER A 174 6.51 9.53 -4.93
C SER A 174 5.58 10.17 -3.88
N LEU A 175 4.64 9.40 -3.33
CA LEU A 175 3.73 9.85 -2.28
C LEU A 175 4.41 9.97 -0.91
N MET A 176 5.38 9.10 -0.61
CA MET A 176 6.11 9.16 0.65
C MET A 176 7.04 10.38 0.75
N LYS A 177 7.37 11.02 -0.38
CA LYS A 177 8.29 12.18 -0.49
C LYS A 177 9.65 11.92 0.19
N LEU A 178 10.18 10.72 0.00
CA LEU A 178 11.50 10.36 0.53
C LEU A 178 12.64 10.98 -0.31
N ASN A 179 13.79 11.18 0.34
CA ASN A 179 15.06 11.56 -0.30
C ASN A 179 15.66 10.37 -1.07
N VAL A 180 15.02 9.98 -2.17
CA VAL A 180 15.45 8.87 -3.04
C VAL A 180 15.32 9.24 -4.51
N ASN A 181 16.37 8.92 -5.27
CA ASN A 181 16.37 9.08 -6.72
C ASN A 181 16.08 7.71 -7.35
N LEU A 182 15.11 7.62 -8.25
CA LEU A 182 14.65 6.33 -8.76
C LEU A 182 14.38 6.40 -10.26
N ASP A 183 15.08 5.55 -11.01
CA ASP A 183 14.84 5.28 -12.43
C ASP A 183 14.11 3.94 -12.57
N VAL A 184 12.94 3.95 -13.20
CA VAL A 184 12.19 2.74 -13.52
C VAL A 184 11.99 2.69 -15.02
N THR A 185 12.49 1.62 -15.64
CA THR A 185 12.29 1.36 -17.07
C THR A 185 11.36 0.17 -17.24
N ILE A 186 10.23 0.38 -17.91
CA ILE A 186 9.25 -0.64 -18.27
C ILE A 186 9.41 -0.94 -19.76
N VAL A 187 9.77 -2.19 -20.09
CA VAL A 187 9.93 -2.64 -21.48
C VAL A 187 8.65 -3.34 -21.95
N LEU A 188 7.94 -2.72 -22.89
CA LEU A 188 6.63 -3.21 -23.35
C LEU A 188 6.75 -4.37 -24.35
N LYS A 189 7.86 -4.46 -25.10
CA LYS A 189 8.12 -5.48 -26.13
C LYS A 189 8.10 -6.91 -25.59
N MET A 190 8.41 -7.10 -24.31
CA MET A 190 8.57 -8.41 -23.68
C MET A 190 7.30 -8.92 -23.00
N LEU A 191 6.21 -8.14 -23.06
CA LEU A 191 4.94 -8.48 -22.42
C LEU A 191 4.08 -9.32 -23.38
N PRO A 192 3.72 -10.58 -23.03
CA PRO A 192 2.99 -11.46 -23.93
C PRO A 192 1.71 -10.82 -24.50
N ALA A 193 1.36 -11.21 -25.73
CA ALA A 193 0.27 -10.61 -26.51
C ALA A 193 -1.12 -10.96 -25.96
N ASP A 194 -1.26 -12.18 -25.47
CA ASP A 194 -2.42 -12.67 -24.76
C ASP A 194 -2.02 -12.87 -23.30
N ASN A 195 -2.84 -12.39 -22.37
CA ASN A 195 -3.29 -13.16 -21.21
C ASN A 195 -3.97 -12.22 -20.21
N VAL A 196 -5.21 -12.59 -19.87
CA VAL A 196 -5.84 -12.28 -18.60
C VAL A 196 -4.80 -12.40 -17.49
N ILE A 197 -4.69 -11.41 -16.62
CA ILE A 197 -3.82 -11.49 -15.45
C ILE A 197 -4.36 -12.59 -14.53
N THR A 198 -3.99 -13.85 -14.78
CA THR A 198 -4.16 -14.97 -13.84
C THR A 198 -3.07 -14.91 -12.78
N ILE A 199 -2.75 -13.71 -12.29
CA ILE A 199 -1.82 -13.53 -11.19
C ILE A 199 -2.63 -13.41 -9.91
N ASN A 200 -2.24 -14.18 -8.91
CA ASN A 200 -2.90 -14.15 -7.61
C ASN A 200 -2.72 -12.77 -6.96
N ARG A 201 -3.83 -12.09 -6.67
CA ARG A 201 -3.88 -10.83 -5.93
C ARG A 201 -2.96 -10.83 -4.70
N ASP A 202 -3.05 -11.89 -3.89
CA ASP A 202 -2.31 -11.97 -2.62
C ASP A 202 -0.81 -12.07 -2.86
N GLU A 203 -0.40 -12.73 -3.95
CA GLU A 203 1.00 -12.84 -4.34
C GLU A 203 1.57 -11.50 -4.79
N LEU A 204 0.83 -10.73 -5.61
CA LEU A 204 1.27 -9.40 -6.03
C LEU A 204 1.38 -8.42 -4.86
N LEU A 205 0.40 -8.42 -3.97
CA LEU A 205 0.44 -7.57 -2.78
C LEU A 205 1.62 -7.94 -1.88
N GLN A 206 1.91 -9.24 -1.74
CA GLN A 206 3.08 -9.70 -1.00
C GLN A 206 4.40 -9.28 -1.68
N LYS A 207 4.52 -9.42 -3.01
CA LYS A 207 5.71 -8.97 -3.76
C LYS A 207 5.92 -7.46 -3.65
N LEU A 208 4.84 -6.67 -3.77
CA LEU A 208 4.89 -5.22 -3.54
C LEU A 208 5.38 -4.91 -2.13
N PHE A 209 4.86 -5.60 -1.11
CA PHE A 209 5.33 -5.43 0.27
C PHE A 209 6.82 -5.73 0.41
N TRP A 210 7.33 -6.80 -0.19
CA TRP A 210 8.77 -7.13 -0.13
C TRP A 210 9.64 -6.02 -0.74
N CYS A 211 9.21 -5.43 -1.87
CA CYS A 211 9.88 -4.28 -2.46
C CYS A 211 9.82 -3.03 -1.55
N ALA A 212 8.66 -2.81 -0.91
CA ALA A 212 8.40 -1.66 -0.05
C ALA A 212 9.03 -1.76 1.35
N ARG A 213 9.27 -2.99 1.84
CA ARG A 213 9.66 -3.29 3.22
C ARG A 213 10.83 -2.44 3.74
N PRO A 214 11.94 -2.23 3.00
CA PRO A 214 13.04 -1.38 3.48
C PRO A 214 12.61 0.07 3.75
N PHE A 215 11.66 0.58 2.97
CA PHE A 215 11.16 1.95 3.09
C PHE A 215 10.10 2.09 4.18
N LEU A 216 9.23 1.08 4.34
CA LEU A 216 8.21 1.06 5.39
C LEU A 216 8.84 0.89 6.78
N LEU A 217 9.80 -0.02 6.92
CA LEU A 217 10.47 -0.28 8.20
C LEU A 217 11.60 0.71 8.47
N GLY A 218 12.23 1.25 7.43
CA GLY A 218 13.28 2.27 7.53
C GLY A 218 12.74 3.65 7.87
N ALA A 219 11.61 4.07 7.27
CA ALA A 219 10.97 5.35 7.59
C ALA A 219 10.49 5.41 9.05
N ALA A 220 10.07 4.27 9.61
CA ALA A 220 9.69 4.17 11.02
C ALA A 220 10.88 4.40 12.00
N ARG A 221 12.13 4.26 11.55
CA ARG A 221 13.33 4.47 12.37
C ARG A 221 13.90 5.89 12.29
N ALA A 222 13.52 6.69 11.28
CA ALA A 222 14.01 8.05 11.12
C ALA A 222 13.24 9.08 11.99
N ASN A 223 12.08 8.69 12.53
CA ASN A 223 11.17 9.54 13.30
C ASN A 223 11.03 9.08 14.78
N GLY A 224 11.98 8.29 15.30
CA GLY A 224 11.99 7.76 16.67
C GLY A 224 13.15 8.29 17.48
#